data_AF-A0A7S8IC12-F1
#
_entry.id   AF-A0A7S8IC12-F1
#
_cell.length_a   1.000
_cell.length_b   1.000
_cell.length_c   1.000
_cell.angle_alpha   90.00
_cell.angle_beta   90.00
_cell.angle_gamma   90.00
#
_symmetry.space_group_name_H-M   'P 1'
#
loop_
_entity.id
_entity.type
_entity.pdbx_description
1 polymer ?
#
loop_
_entity_poly.entity_id
_entity_poly.type
_entity_poly.pdbx_seq_one_letter_code
_entity_poly.pdbx_strand_id
1 'polypeptide(L)'
;MFLSIEDCIMQVVKQLERNGGGSVYPRAVAARILTDFGFYRAEQTLRRDMSRLADSGKLYRVGGKNARRGYVQARVRSWQPMMAA
;
A
#
# COMPACT_ATOMS: atom_id res chain seq x y z
N MET A 1 -4.99 -21.84 -2.77
CA MET A 1 -4.67 -20.65 -3.60
C MET A 1 -3.55 -19.91 -2.89
N PHE A 2 -2.35 -19.84 -3.47
CA PHE A 2 -1.25 -19.06 -2.88
C PHE A 2 -1.48 -17.59 -3.24
N LEU A 3 -1.65 -16.72 -2.24
CA LEU A 3 -1.67 -15.28 -2.46
C LEU A 3 -0.26 -14.84 -2.87
N SER A 4 -0.16 -14.00 -3.90
CA SER A 4 1.12 -13.41 -4.25
C SER A 4 1.56 -12.45 -3.14
N ILE A 5 2.86 -12.18 -3.04
CA ILE A 5 3.35 -11.19 -2.06
C ILE A 5 2.71 -9.82 -2.26
N GLU A 6 2.45 -9.48 -3.51
CA GLU A 6 1.78 -8.25 -3.89
C GLU A 6 0.35 -8.20 -3.34
N ASP A 7 -0.41 -9.27 -3.47
CA ASP A 7 -1.77 -9.36 -2.91
C ASP A 7 -1.75 -9.21 -1.39
N CYS A 8 -0.78 -9.85 -0.72
CA CYS A 8 -0.59 -9.71 0.73
C CYS A 8 -0.32 -8.25 1.12
N ILE A 9 0.59 -7.56 0.41
CA ILE A 9 0.90 -6.15 0.66
C ILE A 9 -0.35 -5.28 0.46
N MET A 10 -1.07 -5.46 -0.65
CA MET A 10 -2.27 -4.69 -0.97
C MET A 10 -3.39 -4.89 0.06
N GLN A 11 -3.60 -6.14 0.51
CA GLN A 11 -4.58 -6.47 1.54
C GLN A 11 -4.23 -5.81 2.88
N VAL A 12 -2.96 -5.87 3.28
CA VAL A 12 -2.49 -5.26 4.53
C VAL A 12 -2.58 -3.74 4.48
N VAL A 13 -2.15 -3.11 3.39
CA VAL A 13 -2.27 -1.65 3.22
C VAL A 13 -3.73 -1.22 3.34
N LYS A 14 -4.65 -1.90 2.66
CA LYS A 14 -6.10 -1.63 2.75
C LYS A 14 -6.65 -1.78 4.17
N GLN A 15 -6.18 -2.77 4.94
CA GLN A 15 -6.58 -2.93 6.35
C GLN A 15 -6.03 -1.79 7.22
N LEU A 16 -4.75 -1.44 7.07
CA LEU A 16 -4.11 -0.40 7.87
C LEU A 16 -4.71 0.99 7.57
N GLU A 17 -5.06 1.27 6.32
CA GLU A 17 -5.78 2.50 5.95
C GLU A 17 -7.17 2.58 6.59
N ARG A 18 -7.91 1.47 6.63
CA ARG A 18 -9.23 1.42 7.28
C ARG A 18 -9.14 1.65 8.79
N ASN A 19 -8.09 1.13 9.42
CA ASN A 19 -7.92 1.20 10.87
C ASN A 19 -7.31 2.52 11.35
N GLY A 20 -6.52 3.20 10.52
CA GLY A 20 -5.75 4.39 10.92
C GLY A 20 -5.98 5.65 10.09
N GLY A 21 -6.80 5.60 9.02
CA GLY A 21 -7.18 6.76 8.21
C GLY A 21 -6.05 7.48 7.48
N GLY A 22 -4.83 6.92 7.46
CA GLY A 22 -3.62 7.62 7.04
C GLY A 22 -2.69 6.76 6.18
N SER A 23 -1.56 7.37 5.84
CA SER A 23 -0.52 6.73 5.03
C SER A 23 0.18 5.60 5.80
N VAL A 24 0.42 4.52 5.08
CA VAL A 24 0.91 3.26 5.63
C VAL A 24 2.43 3.15 5.46
N TYR A 25 3.12 2.84 6.55
CA TYR A 25 4.57 2.67 6.54
C TYR A 25 4.98 1.21 6.28
N PRO A 26 6.08 0.97 5.55
CA PRO A 26 6.60 -0.38 5.31
C PRO A 26 6.79 -1.20 6.58
N ARG A 27 7.24 -0.59 7.68
CA ARG A 27 7.38 -1.26 8.98
C ARG A 27 6.06 -1.80 9.52
N ALA A 28 4.97 -1.04 9.39
CA ALA A 28 3.64 -1.48 9.82
C ALA A 28 3.12 -2.62 8.96
N VAL A 29 3.36 -2.56 7.64
CA VAL A 29 3.03 -3.64 6.72
C VAL A 29 3.81 -4.91 7.05
N ALA A 30 5.11 -4.80 7.32
CA ALA A 30 5.94 -5.95 7.68
C ALA A 30 5.45 -6.64 8.96
N ALA A 31 5.12 -5.86 10.00
CA ALA A 31 4.55 -6.40 11.23
C ALA A 31 3.23 -7.14 10.98
N ARG A 32 2.35 -6.55 10.16
CA ARG A 32 1.04 -7.13 9.87
C ARG A 32 1.13 -8.36 8.96
N ILE A 33 2.06 -8.40 8.01
CA ILE A 33 2.32 -9.59 7.18
C ILE A 33 2.76 -10.77 8.06
N LEU A 34 3.66 -10.51 9.01
CA LEU A 34 4.11 -11.54 9.95
C LEU A 34 2.94 -12.06 10.80
N THR A 35 2.07 -11.18 11.29
CA THR A 35 0.90 -11.56 12.10
C THR A 35 -0.17 -12.30 11.28
N ASP A 36 -0.52 -11.83 10.09
CA ASP A 36 -1.68 -12.33 9.34
C ASP A 36 -1.35 -13.53 8.44
N PHE A 37 -0.11 -13.62 7.96
CA PHE A 37 0.32 -14.64 6.99
C PHE A 37 1.45 -15.53 7.50
N GLY A 38 2.00 -15.26 8.69
CA GLY A 38 2.95 -16.14 9.36
C GLY A 38 4.35 -16.20 8.74
N PHE A 39 4.71 -15.26 7.84
CA PHE A 39 6.04 -15.20 7.25
C PHE A 39 6.72 -13.85 7.43
N TYR A 40 8.04 -13.89 7.57
CA TYR A 40 8.87 -12.71 7.68
C TYR A 40 9.25 -12.16 6.31
N ARG A 41 9.15 -10.84 6.14
CA ARG A 41 9.73 -10.13 5.00
C ARG A 41 10.51 -8.93 5.50
N ALA A 42 11.80 -8.89 5.18
CA ALA A 42 12.67 -7.81 5.60
C ALA A 42 12.13 -6.44 5.14
N GLU A 43 12.23 -5.45 6.01
CA GLU A 43 11.67 -4.12 5.76
C GLU A 43 12.26 -3.48 4.49
N GLN A 44 13.55 -3.69 4.21
CA GLN A 44 14.20 -3.18 3.00
C GLN A 44 13.62 -3.80 1.72
N THR A 45 13.37 -5.11 1.72
CA THR A 45 12.69 -5.80 0.62
C THR A 45 11.28 -5.25 0.44
N LEU A 46 10.56 -5.06 1.55
CA LEU A 46 9.20 -4.53 1.53
C LEU A 46 9.15 -3.08 0.99
N ARG A 47 10.12 -2.24 1.37
CA ARG A 47 10.28 -0.88 0.81
C ARG A 47 10.43 -0.91 -0.70
N ARG A 48 11.25 -1.82 -1.23
CA ARG A 48 11.43 -2.01 -2.68
C ARG A 48 10.15 -2.48 -3.35
N ASP A 49 9.44 -3.43 -2.77
CA ASP A 49 8.18 -3.95 -3.34
C ASP A 49 7.09 -2.88 -3.36
N MET A 50 6.87 -2.20 -2.24
CA MET A 50 5.92 -1.08 -2.18
C MET A 50 6.31 0.07 -3.11
N SER A 51 7.61 0.32 -3.30
CA SER A 51 8.11 1.28 -4.28
C SER A 51 7.69 0.91 -5.70
N ARG A 52 7.83 -0.37 -6.08
CA ARG A 52 7.41 -0.89 -7.39
C ARG A 52 5.90 -0.86 -7.58
N LEU A 53 5.13 -1.20 -6.54
CA LEU A 53 3.68 -1.08 -6.58
C LEU A 53 3.21 0.36 -6.75
N ALA A 54 4.00 1.32 -6.23
CA ALA A 54 3.73 2.72 -6.49
C ALA A 54 4.07 3.12 -7.94
N ASP A 55 5.19 2.63 -8.47
CA ASP A 55 5.57 2.87 -9.87
C ASP A 55 4.57 2.23 -10.85
N SER A 56 3.91 1.12 -10.46
CA SER A 56 2.84 0.48 -11.23
C SER A 56 1.45 1.11 -11.04
N GLY A 57 1.33 2.16 -10.23
CA GLY A 57 0.05 2.83 -9.96
C GLY A 57 -0.92 2.08 -9.04
N LYS A 58 -0.48 1.03 -8.33
CA LYS A 58 -1.31 0.31 -7.34
C LYS A 58 -1.29 0.96 -5.96
N LEU A 59 -0.18 1.62 -5.63
CA LEU A 59 -0.02 2.47 -4.45
C LEU A 59 0.32 3.90 -4.87
N TYR A 60 0.06 4.87 -4.00
CA TYR A 60 0.57 6.23 -4.10
C TYR A 60 1.52 6.51 -2.95
N ARG A 61 2.70 7.06 -3.26
CA ARG A 61 3.62 7.56 -2.24
C ARG A 61 3.04 8.83 -1.62
N VAL A 62 2.91 8.86 -0.31
CA VAL A 62 2.47 10.05 0.43
C VAL A 62 3.69 10.81 0.94
N GLY A 63 3.71 12.12 0.72
CA GLY A 63 4.81 13.02 1.11
C GLY A 63 5.89 13.19 0.04
N GLY A 64 6.71 14.23 0.20
CA GLY A 64 7.76 14.61 -0.76
C GLY A 64 8.99 13.70 -0.70
N LYS A 65 9.92 13.87 -1.67
CA LYS A 65 11.16 13.08 -1.80
C LYS A 65 11.98 13.00 -0.51
N ASN A 66 11.95 14.05 0.31
CA ASN A 66 12.70 14.16 1.57
C ASN A 66 11.83 14.00 2.84
N ALA A 67 10.51 13.82 2.67
CA ALA A 67 9.55 13.69 3.77
C ALA A 67 8.52 12.61 3.42
N ARG A 68 9.02 11.39 3.11
CA ARG A 68 8.16 10.24 2.83
C ARG A 68 7.31 9.93 4.06
N ARG A 69 5.99 10.08 3.91
CA ARG A 69 4.99 9.77 4.93
C ARG A 69 4.34 8.41 4.72
N GLY A 70 4.84 7.57 3.82
CA GLY A 70 4.36 6.20 3.60
C GLY A 70 3.65 6.03 2.26
N TYR A 71 2.66 5.12 2.22
CA TYR A 71 1.93 4.73 1.01
C TYR A 71 0.42 4.69 1.27
N VAL A 72 -0.38 4.97 0.25
CA VAL A 72 -1.83 4.79 0.26
C VAL A 72 -2.27 3.96 -0.93
N GLN A 73 -3.41 3.28 -0.84
CA GLN A 73 -3.94 2.52 -1.95
C GLN A 73 -4.35 3.47 -3.08
N ALA A 74 -4.05 3.09 -4.33
CA ALA A 74 -4.57 3.83 -5.47
C ALA A 74 -6.10 3.72 -5.50
N ARG A 75 -6.78 4.83 -5.20
CA ARG A 75 -8.23 4.91 -5.38
C ARG A 75 -8.50 5.11 -6.86
N VAL A 76 -9.24 4.20 -7.47
CA VAL A 76 -9.89 4.46 -8.76
C VAL A 76 -10.87 5.60 -8.47
N ARG A 77 -10.52 6.83 -8.85
CA ARG A 77 -11.53 7.87 -9.03
C ARG A 77 -12.38 7.37 -10.19
N SER A 78 -13.59 6.90 -9.91
CA SER A 78 -14.61 6.78 -10.95
C SER A 78 -14.75 8.16 -11.57
N TRP A 79 -14.21 8.35 -12.78
CA TRP A 79 -14.42 9.56 -13.55
C TRP A 79 -15.90 9.57 -13.92
N GLN A 80 -16.68 10.37 -13.19
CA GLN A 80 -18.03 10.73 -13.63
C GLN A 80 -17.82 11.90 -14.60
N PRO A 81 -18.01 11.75 -15.92
CA PRO A 81 -18.19 12.92 -16.76
C PRO A 81 -19.38 13.68 -16.19
N MET A 82 -19.17 14.91 -15.72
CA MET A 82 -20.27 15.84 -15.57
C MET A 82 -20.84 15.99 -16.98
N MET A 83 -21.96 15.31 -17.26
CA MET A 83 -22.77 15.65 -18.41
C MET A 83 -23.31 17.05 -18.13
N ALA A 84 -22.67 18.03 -18.74
CA ALA A 84 -23.28 19.32 -18.95
C ALA A 84 -24.40 19.12 -19.99
N ALA A 85 -25.65 19.16 -19.52
CA ALA A 85 -26.83 19.46 -20.31
C ALA A 85 -27.89 20.05 -19.38
#